data_AF-U7UFZ7-F1
#
_entry.id   AF-U7UFZ7-F1
#
_cell.length_a   1.000
_cell.length_b   1.000
_cell.length_c   1.000
_cell.angle_alpha   90.00
_cell.angle_beta   90.00
_cell.angle_gamma   90.00
#
_symmetry.space_group_name_H-M   'P 1'
#
loop_
_entity.id
_entity.type
_entity.pdbx_description
1 polymer ?
#
loop_
_entity_poly.entity_id
_entity_poly.type
_entity_poly.pdbx_seq_one_letter_code
_entity_poly.pdbx_strand_id
1 'polypeptide(L)'
;MLKKQAKTVVTAKRKGRETLLKLCREGDLLLERSFSCNIQCESSLRQAVSVYEKALAYARESERRLVLAPLAKAYFRGYFTKAAARSYQNHQWAQQAIPYFRELIASDVTVTVLYRFALLLYRDAHDFTNPEPFQQKKRQQQEAYAIYDRTIRTVKALPQEEKADFAGIYVRSCYGLCRSGLELLPQRSLIGDECRLLFPRLVSDNRDQEGRTALFKRCYEAIDTARREEKLPRKVIDLQRLISQEQSFEQAWDIYYLLGKLFDYGWQYDLHPHKNAAYDAALKYYHYAASFDLLRRRSGRSVHGFFYMYESLLLMTLRGRDLDKYRYLWKTYEMEQLLPQPHRDLLNARFHIINDECERAAALLLPYAKKTPQQAGLSPRKATALLDIITIIRTASLKKLRGTYKPYQFVWLHKIRDYVQKKEAVS
;
A
#
# COMPACT_ATOMS: atom_id res chain seq x y z
N MET A 1 39.31 -15.74 -49.75
CA MET A 1 37.92 -15.70 -49.23
C MET A 1 37.77 -14.96 -47.89
N LEU A 2 38.69 -15.10 -46.93
CA LEU A 2 38.62 -14.47 -45.58
C LEU A 2 38.46 -12.93 -45.56
N LYS A 3 39.13 -12.19 -46.46
CA LYS A 3 38.99 -10.71 -46.55
C LYS A 3 37.60 -10.23 -47.04
N LYS A 4 36.92 -11.03 -47.86
CA LYS A 4 35.58 -10.70 -48.39
C LYS A 4 34.52 -10.92 -47.31
N GLN A 5 34.62 -12.02 -46.55
CA GLN A 5 33.76 -12.28 -45.39
C GLN A 5 33.95 -11.23 -44.28
N ALA A 6 35.19 -10.84 -43.97
CA ALA A 6 35.46 -9.80 -42.98
C ALA A 6 34.85 -8.44 -43.37
N LYS A 7 34.96 -8.02 -44.64
CA LYS A 7 34.32 -6.79 -45.12
C LYS A 7 32.80 -6.87 -45.00
N THR A 8 32.16 -7.95 -45.46
CA THR A 8 30.69 -8.12 -45.40
C THR A 8 30.15 -8.11 -43.97
N VAL A 9 30.87 -8.73 -43.03
CA VAL A 9 30.51 -8.72 -41.60
C VAL A 9 30.60 -7.31 -41.01
N VAL A 10 31.60 -6.52 -41.38
CA VAL A 10 31.76 -5.13 -40.92
C VAL A 10 30.65 -4.23 -41.48
N THR A 11 30.28 -4.35 -42.76
CA THR A 11 29.18 -3.57 -43.36
C THR A 11 27.82 -3.94 -42.76
N ALA A 12 27.55 -5.23 -42.55
CA ALA A 12 26.31 -5.69 -41.89
C ALA A 12 26.23 -5.19 -40.44
N LYS A 13 27.35 -5.24 -39.70
CA LYS A 13 27.47 -4.71 -38.33
C LYS A 13 27.21 -3.21 -38.27
N ARG A 14 27.67 -2.43 -39.25
CA ARG A 14 27.45 -0.98 -39.34
C ARG A 14 25.99 -0.65 -39.68
N LYS A 15 25.40 -1.32 -40.67
CA LYS A 15 24.00 -1.15 -41.07
C LYS A 15 23.02 -1.50 -39.94
N GLY A 16 23.32 -2.54 -39.15
CA GLY A 16 22.53 -2.90 -37.96
C GLY A 16 22.53 -1.81 -36.89
N ARG A 17 23.70 -1.20 -36.60
CA ARG A 17 23.81 -0.11 -35.62
C ARG A 17 23.12 1.18 -36.07
N GLU A 18 23.23 1.54 -37.34
CA GLU A 18 22.50 2.68 -37.92
C GLU A 18 20.97 2.48 -37.84
N THR A 19 20.51 1.25 -38.11
CA THR A 19 19.08 0.88 -37.99
C THR A 19 18.60 0.96 -36.54
N LEU A 20 19.40 0.45 -35.59
CA LEU A 20 19.13 0.55 -34.15
C LEU A 20 18.94 2.01 -33.71
N LEU A 21 19.90 2.88 -34.02
CA LEU A 21 19.84 4.29 -33.61
C LEU A 21 18.66 5.02 -34.24
N LYS A 22 18.30 4.70 -35.49
CA LYS A 22 17.11 5.24 -36.15
C LYS A 22 15.83 4.84 -35.40
N LEU A 23 15.69 3.55 -35.06
CA LEU A 23 14.55 3.05 -34.30
C LEU A 23 14.48 3.67 -32.90
N CYS A 24 15.61 3.82 -32.20
CA CYS A 24 15.61 4.47 -30.89
C CYS A 24 15.11 5.92 -30.96
N ARG A 25 15.58 6.71 -31.94
CA ARG A 25 15.11 8.09 -32.15
C ARG A 25 13.63 8.17 -32.47
N GLU A 26 13.13 7.27 -33.31
CA GLU A 26 11.71 7.18 -33.62
C GLU A 26 10.88 6.83 -32.38
N GLY A 27 11.35 5.86 -31.59
CA GLY A 27 10.75 5.49 -30.30
C GLY A 27 10.73 6.65 -29.31
N ASP A 28 11.82 7.42 -29.22
CA ASP A 28 11.95 8.56 -28.30
C ASP A 28 10.94 9.65 -28.67
N LEU A 29 10.81 9.98 -29.95
CA LEU A 29 9.82 10.94 -30.44
C LEU A 29 8.37 10.50 -30.17
N LEU A 30 8.07 9.21 -30.35
CA LEU A 30 6.74 8.66 -30.06
C LEU A 30 6.44 8.68 -28.56
N LEU A 31 7.45 8.35 -27.74
CA LEU A 31 7.34 8.41 -26.29
C LEU A 31 7.17 9.86 -25.82
N GLU A 32 7.88 10.82 -26.42
CA GLU A 32 7.72 12.26 -26.19
C GLU A 32 6.31 12.75 -26.53
N ARG A 33 5.79 12.39 -27.71
CA ARG A 33 4.41 12.71 -28.12
C ARG A 33 3.35 12.15 -27.19
N SER A 34 3.61 11.00 -26.57
CA SER A 34 2.70 10.48 -25.56
C SER A 34 2.63 11.37 -24.29
N PHE A 35 3.54 12.33 -24.08
CA PHE A 35 3.44 13.33 -22.99
C PHE A 35 2.55 14.53 -23.30
N SER A 36 2.24 14.83 -24.56
CA SER A 36 1.62 16.11 -24.92
C SER A 36 0.11 16.06 -25.22
N CYS A 37 -0.52 14.88 -25.37
CA CYS A 37 -1.89 14.78 -25.90
C CYS A 37 -2.79 13.80 -25.12
N ASN A 38 -3.87 14.29 -24.50
CA ASN A 38 -4.78 13.47 -23.67
C ASN A 38 -5.55 12.35 -24.42
N ILE A 39 -5.77 12.47 -25.74
CA ILE A 39 -6.55 11.47 -26.52
C ILE A 39 -5.63 10.58 -27.40
N GLN A 40 -4.47 11.08 -27.84
CA GLN A 40 -3.50 10.33 -28.66
C GLN A 40 -2.41 9.61 -27.84
N CYS A 41 -2.42 9.74 -26.50
CA CYS A 41 -1.39 9.20 -25.63
C CYS A 41 -1.20 7.67 -25.77
N GLU A 42 -2.29 6.91 -25.90
CA GLU A 42 -2.20 5.44 -25.90
C GLU A 42 -1.69 4.88 -27.24
N SER A 43 -2.11 5.44 -28.37
CA SER A 43 -1.65 4.98 -29.68
C SER A 43 -0.16 5.27 -29.88
N SER A 44 0.29 6.48 -29.55
CA SER A 44 1.72 6.84 -29.62
C SER A 44 2.56 5.99 -28.67
N LEU A 45 2.04 5.64 -27.48
CA LEU A 45 2.75 4.78 -26.56
C LEU A 45 2.90 3.34 -27.07
N ARG A 46 1.84 2.76 -27.64
CA ARG A 46 1.90 1.42 -28.25
C ARG A 46 2.84 1.40 -29.46
N GLN A 47 2.85 2.47 -30.26
CA GLN A 47 3.80 2.62 -31.37
C GLN A 47 5.24 2.70 -30.85
N ALA A 48 5.50 3.50 -29.80
CA ALA A 48 6.82 3.59 -29.18
C ALA A 48 7.31 2.21 -28.71
N VAL A 49 6.45 1.45 -28.01
CA VAL A 49 6.76 0.08 -27.58
C VAL A 49 7.10 -0.82 -28.77
N SER A 50 6.28 -0.83 -29.81
CA SER A 50 6.53 -1.66 -31.00
C SER A 50 7.86 -1.30 -31.68
N VAL A 51 8.21 -0.01 -31.72
CA VAL A 51 9.48 0.46 -32.31
C VAL A 51 10.68 0.01 -31.45
N TYR A 52 10.60 0.13 -30.13
CA TYR A 52 11.67 -0.32 -29.25
C TYR A 52 11.81 -1.86 -29.20
N GLU A 53 10.71 -2.62 -29.28
CA GLU A 53 10.77 -4.09 -29.40
C GLU A 53 11.48 -4.51 -30.68
N LYS A 54 11.19 -3.83 -31.81
CA LYS A 54 11.95 -4.00 -33.04
C LYS A 54 13.42 -3.62 -32.86
N ALA A 55 13.70 -2.51 -32.18
CA ALA A 55 15.06 -2.06 -31.90
C ALA A 55 15.85 -3.08 -31.09
N LEU A 56 15.19 -3.78 -30.15
CA LEU A 56 15.81 -4.79 -29.29
C LEU A 56 16.38 -5.96 -30.11
N ALA A 57 15.72 -6.35 -31.20
CA ALA A 57 16.21 -7.39 -32.11
C ALA A 57 17.49 -7.01 -32.87
N TYR A 58 17.79 -5.71 -33.00
CA TYR A 58 19.02 -5.20 -33.61
C TYR A 58 20.11 -4.85 -32.59
N ALA A 59 19.76 -4.79 -31.30
CA ALA A 59 20.67 -4.40 -30.24
C ALA A 59 21.66 -5.52 -29.92
N ARG A 60 22.95 -5.20 -29.88
CA ARG A 60 23.96 -6.08 -29.28
C ARG A 60 23.89 -5.98 -27.76
N GLU A 61 24.51 -6.92 -27.07
CA GLU A 61 24.57 -6.93 -25.60
C GLU A 61 25.07 -5.60 -25.01
N SER A 62 26.11 -5.00 -25.61
CA SER A 62 26.64 -3.70 -25.18
C SER A 62 25.71 -2.51 -25.45
N GLU A 63 24.72 -2.66 -26.33
CA GLU A 63 23.81 -1.60 -26.80
C GLU A 63 22.38 -1.80 -26.28
N ARG A 64 22.09 -2.98 -25.71
CA ARG A 64 20.78 -3.38 -25.18
C ARG A 64 20.17 -2.33 -24.27
N ARG A 65 20.97 -1.71 -23.41
CA ARG A 65 20.54 -0.67 -22.48
C ARG A 65 19.88 0.53 -23.16
N LEU A 66 20.37 0.93 -24.34
CA LEU A 66 19.81 2.04 -25.12
C LEU A 66 18.36 1.79 -25.53
N VAL A 67 17.95 0.52 -25.58
CA VAL A 67 16.59 0.10 -25.92
C VAL A 67 15.80 -0.26 -24.66
N LEU A 68 16.39 -1.01 -23.73
CA LEU A 68 15.72 -1.50 -22.53
C LEU A 68 15.24 -0.37 -21.63
N ALA A 69 16.05 0.68 -21.42
CA ALA A 69 15.69 1.80 -20.55
C ALA A 69 14.43 2.55 -21.03
N PRO A 70 14.36 3.01 -22.30
CA PRO A 70 13.15 3.65 -22.80
C PRO A 70 11.98 2.68 -22.99
N LEU A 71 12.22 1.40 -23.32
CA LEU A 71 11.16 0.38 -23.40
C LEU A 71 10.49 0.13 -22.05
N ALA A 72 11.28 -0.06 -20.99
CA ALA A 72 10.77 -0.19 -19.61
C ALA A 72 10.02 1.08 -19.18
N LYS A 73 10.51 2.27 -19.55
CA LYS A 73 9.84 3.55 -19.31
C LYS A 73 8.50 3.65 -20.05
N ALA A 74 8.42 3.18 -21.29
CA ALA A 74 7.18 3.15 -22.07
C ALA A 74 6.14 2.20 -21.44
N TYR A 75 6.55 0.99 -21.07
CA TYR A 75 5.66 0.05 -20.39
C TYR A 75 5.19 0.56 -19.01
N PHE A 76 6.12 1.08 -18.21
CA PHE A 76 5.81 1.76 -16.93
C PHE A 76 4.79 2.87 -17.14
N ARG A 77 4.98 3.71 -18.15
CA ARG A 77 4.04 4.77 -18.46
C ARG A 77 2.66 4.20 -18.80
N GLY A 78 2.59 3.16 -19.61
CA GLY A 78 1.34 2.51 -20.02
C GLY A 78 0.49 2.09 -18.83
N TYR A 79 1.14 1.59 -17.78
CA TYR A 79 0.51 1.28 -16.50
C TYR A 79 -0.12 2.52 -15.82
N PHE A 80 0.57 3.66 -15.83
CA PHE A 80 0.13 4.88 -15.12
C PHE A 80 -0.73 5.85 -15.94
N THR A 81 -0.79 5.72 -17.28
CA THR A 81 -1.47 6.70 -18.16
C THR A 81 -2.99 6.52 -18.31
N LYS A 82 -3.63 5.52 -17.71
CA LYS A 82 -5.09 5.34 -17.85
C LYS A 82 -5.88 5.95 -16.70
N ALA A 83 -6.70 6.94 -17.05
CA ALA A 83 -7.82 7.39 -16.24
C ALA A 83 -8.75 6.19 -15.91
N ALA A 84 -8.64 5.69 -14.68
CA ALA A 84 -9.67 5.08 -13.83
C ALA A 84 -10.53 3.88 -14.31
N ALA A 85 -10.52 3.38 -15.56
CA ALA A 85 -11.62 2.51 -16.01
C ALA A 85 -11.28 1.13 -16.62
N ARG A 86 -10.01 0.73 -16.83
CA ARG A 86 -9.70 -0.56 -17.49
C ARG A 86 -8.52 -1.29 -16.88
N SER A 87 -8.81 -1.97 -15.78
CA SER A 87 -7.84 -2.48 -14.81
C SER A 87 -7.09 -3.76 -15.25
N TYR A 88 -7.71 -4.64 -16.06
CA TYR A 88 -7.03 -5.83 -16.60
C TYR A 88 -5.85 -5.49 -17.55
N GLN A 89 -5.97 -4.40 -18.30
CA GLN A 89 -4.91 -3.96 -19.22
C GLN A 89 -3.69 -3.42 -18.46
N ASN A 90 -3.89 -2.84 -17.27
CA ASN A 90 -2.79 -2.32 -16.46
C ASN A 90 -1.85 -3.46 -16.02
N HIS A 91 -2.41 -4.58 -15.59
CA HIS A 91 -1.59 -5.75 -15.22
C HIS A 91 -0.72 -6.25 -16.38
N GLN A 92 -1.23 -6.25 -17.61
CA GLN A 92 -0.43 -6.62 -18.80
C GLN A 92 0.77 -5.68 -19.01
N TRP A 93 0.57 -4.36 -18.87
CA TRP A 93 1.67 -3.39 -18.93
C TRP A 93 2.74 -3.65 -17.85
N ALA A 94 2.31 -3.99 -16.63
CA ALA A 94 3.23 -4.34 -15.55
C ALA A 94 4.03 -5.61 -15.85
N GLN A 95 3.36 -6.69 -16.29
CA GLN A 95 4.02 -7.96 -16.62
C GLN A 95 5.07 -7.81 -17.73
N GLN A 96 4.83 -6.93 -18.71
CA GLN A 96 5.81 -6.64 -19.74
C GLN A 96 6.96 -5.77 -19.22
N ALA A 97 6.70 -4.82 -18.32
CA ALA A 97 7.74 -3.95 -17.76
C ALA A 97 8.71 -4.68 -16.82
N ILE A 98 8.21 -5.62 -16.01
CA ILE A 98 8.97 -6.26 -14.91
C ILE A 98 10.27 -6.93 -15.41
N PRO A 99 10.26 -7.78 -16.46
CA PRO A 99 11.48 -8.40 -16.98
C PRO A 99 12.54 -7.36 -17.40
N TYR A 100 12.12 -6.30 -18.11
CA TYR A 100 13.03 -5.25 -18.55
C TYR A 100 13.63 -4.47 -17.37
N PHE A 101 12.85 -4.18 -16.33
CA PHE A 101 13.39 -3.57 -15.11
C PHE A 101 14.38 -4.47 -14.38
N ARG A 102 14.13 -5.78 -14.31
CA ARG A 102 15.07 -6.75 -13.70
C ARG A 102 16.39 -6.81 -14.48
N GLU A 103 16.33 -6.85 -15.80
CA GLU A 103 17.52 -6.82 -16.68
C GLU A 103 18.30 -5.50 -16.54
N LEU A 104 17.61 -4.36 -16.46
CA LEU A 104 18.24 -3.07 -16.22
C LEU A 104 18.95 -3.05 -14.86
N ILE A 105 18.32 -3.52 -13.80
CA ILE A 105 18.92 -3.53 -12.45
C ILE A 105 20.13 -4.48 -12.35
N ALA A 106 20.13 -5.57 -13.12
CA ALA A 106 21.26 -6.49 -13.18
C ALA A 106 22.46 -5.90 -13.94
N SER A 107 22.23 -5.02 -14.92
CA SER A 107 23.26 -4.46 -15.80
C SER A 107 23.81 -3.11 -15.34
N ASP A 108 22.96 -2.20 -14.82
CA ASP A 108 23.40 -0.97 -14.16
C ASP A 108 22.30 -0.36 -13.27
N VAL A 109 22.70 0.13 -12.11
CA VAL A 109 21.78 0.50 -11.04
C VAL A 109 21.66 2.01 -10.98
N THR A 110 20.67 2.56 -11.69
CA THR A 110 20.31 3.98 -11.54
C THR A 110 19.20 4.17 -10.53
N VAL A 111 19.25 5.28 -9.78
CA VAL A 111 18.23 5.66 -8.78
C VAL A 111 16.83 5.68 -9.39
N THR A 112 16.69 6.26 -10.58
CA THR A 112 15.40 6.37 -11.28
C THR A 112 14.82 5.01 -11.67
N VAL A 113 15.66 4.07 -12.12
CA VAL A 113 15.23 2.70 -12.46
C VAL A 113 14.75 1.96 -11.23
N LEU A 114 15.51 2.01 -10.13
CA LEU A 114 15.12 1.38 -8.86
C LEU A 114 13.78 1.90 -8.36
N TYR A 115 13.61 3.22 -8.30
CA TYR A 115 12.38 3.84 -7.81
C TYR A 115 11.16 3.45 -8.66
N ARG A 116 11.25 3.57 -9.99
CA ARG A 116 10.14 3.23 -10.89
C ARG A 116 9.75 1.76 -10.78
N PHE A 117 10.74 0.88 -10.65
CA PHE A 117 10.46 -0.54 -10.51
C PHE A 117 9.78 -0.87 -9.17
N ALA A 118 10.28 -0.31 -8.05
CA ALA A 118 9.63 -0.47 -6.75
C ALA A 118 8.19 0.06 -6.75
N LEU A 119 7.96 1.22 -7.38
CA LEU A 119 6.62 1.80 -7.52
C LEU A 119 5.69 0.93 -8.36
N LEU A 120 6.17 0.38 -9.48
CA LEU A 120 5.40 -0.52 -10.33
C LEU A 120 5.00 -1.80 -9.56
N LEU A 121 5.97 -2.47 -8.94
CA LEU A 121 5.73 -3.69 -8.16
C LEU A 121 4.73 -3.44 -7.04
N TYR A 122 4.90 -2.34 -6.30
CA TYR A 122 3.98 -1.96 -5.24
C TYR A 122 2.57 -1.75 -5.78
N ARG A 123 2.40 -0.96 -6.85
CA ARG A 123 1.08 -0.63 -7.40
C ARG A 123 0.39 -1.85 -8.00
N ASP A 124 1.10 -2.68 -8.77
CA ASP A 124 0.55 -3.89 -9.37
C ASP A 124 0.11 -4.90 -8.30
N ALA A 125 0.88 -5.07 -7.22
CA ALA A 125 0.51 -5.94 -6.11
C ALA A 125 -0.76 -5.48 -5.36
N HIS A 126 -1.08 -4.18 -5.40
CA HIS A 126 -2.26 -3.59 -4.75
C HIS A 126 -3.41 -3.32 -5.71
N ASP A 127 -3.26 -3.66 -6.99
CA ASP A 127 -4.38 -3.60 -7.93
C ASP A 127 -5.38 -4.72 -7.57
N PHE A 128 -6.60 -4.31 -7.25
CA PHE A 128 -7.68 -5.24 -6.87
C PHE A 128 -8.09 -6.16 -8.03
N THR A 129 -7.74 -5.79 -9.26
CA THR A 129 -8.05 -6.57 -10.47
C THR A 129 -6.88 -7.37 -10.99
N ASN A 130 -5.70 -7.21 -10.41
CA ASN A 130 -4.59 -8.11 -10.67
C ASN A 130 -5.03 -9.55 -10.30
N PRO A 131 -5.05 -10.49 -11.26
CA PRO A 131 -5.54 -11.85 -11.04
C PRO A 131 -4.55 -12.73 -10.28
N GLU A 132 -3.32 -12.25 -10.03
CA GLU A 132 -2.27 -13.01 -9.39
C GLU A 132 -2.68 -13.51 -7.98
N PRO A 133 -2.28 -14.74 -7.61
CA PRO A 133 -2.53 -15.26 -6.28
C PRO A 133 -1.93 -14.38 -5.19
N PHE A 134 -2.55 -14.38 -4.00
CA PHE A 134 -2.09 -13.61 -2.84
C PHE A 134 -0.60 -13.83 -2.52
N GLN A 135 -0.09 -15.06 -2.64
CA GLN A 135 1.33 -15.35 -2.39
C GLN A 135 2.26 -14.62 -3.36
N GLN A 136 1.87 -14.51 -4.63
CA GLN A 136 2.65 -13.82 -5.64
C GLN A 136 2.63 -12.30 -5.41
N LYS A 137 1.45 -11.73 -5.13
CA LYS A 137 1.31 -10.32 -4.73
C LYS A 137 2.16 -9.99 -3.50
N LYS A 138 2.17 -10.89 -2.51
CA LYS A 138 3.01 -10.75 -1.30
C LYS A 138 4.51 -10.77 -1.65
N ARG A 139 4.97 -11.64 -2.56
CA ARG A 139 6.36 -11.65 -3.02
C ARG A 139 6.73 -10.36 -3.76
N GLN A 140 5.88 -9.89 -4.67
CA GLN A 140 6.07 -8.60 -5.36
C GLN A 140 6.18 -7.44 -4.37
N GLN A 141 5.38 -7.46 -3.30
CA GLN A 141 5.44 -6.45 -2.24
C GLN A 141 6.74 -6.51 -1.42
N GLN A 142 7.23 -7.72 -1.10
CA GLN A 142 8.53 -7.90 -0.45
C GLN A 142 9.67 -7.41 -1.35
N GLU A 143 9.59 -7.68 -2.66
CA GLU A 143 10.54 -7.19 -3.66
C GLU A 143 10.49 -5.65 -3.74
N ALA A 144 9.29 -5.04 -3.78
CA ALA A 144 9.13 -3.59 -3.76
C ALA A 144 9.76 -2.95 -2.52
N TYR A 145 9.53 -3.51 -1.33
CA TYR A 145 10.14 -3.05 -0.08
C TYR A 145 11.68 -3.06 -0.16
N ALA A 146 12.26 -4.17 -0.60
CA ALA A 146 13.71 -4.32 -0.72
C ALA A 146 14.31 -3.32 -1.73
N ILE A 147 13.60 -3.03 -2.82
CA ILE A 147 14.07 -2.11 -3.86
C ILE A 147 13.92 -0.66 -3.43
N TYR A 148 12.86 -0.29 -2.70
CA TYR A 148 12.80 1.03 -2.06
C TYR A 148 13.96 1.23 -1.08
N ASP A 149 14.26 0.23 -0.26
CA ASP A 149 15.38 0.28 0.68
C ASP A 149 16.73 0.44 -0.03
N ARG A 150 16.92 -0.31 -1.12
CA ARG A 150 18.09 -0.16 -2.00
C ARG A 150 18.16 1.24 -2.60
N THR A 151 17.04 1.80 -3.09
CA THR A 151 16.96 3.16 -3.66
C THR A 151 17.44 4.20 -2.66
N ILE A 152 16.96 4.13 -1.42
CA ILE A 152 17.35 5.04 -0.33
C ILE A 152 18.86 4.94 -0.06
N ARG A 153 19.41 3.72 0.00
CA ARG A 153 20.86 3.51 0.21
C ARG A 153 21.68 4.06 -0.95
N THR A 154 21.25 3.83 -2.19
CA THR A 154 21.93 4.35 -3.39
C THR A 154 21.97 5.88 -3.37
N VAL A 155 20.85 6.56 -3.09
CA VAL A 155 20.84 8.04 -3.01
C VAL A 155 21.74 8.55 -1.88
N LYS A 156 21.73 7.90 -0.71
CA LYS A 156 22.60 8.30 0.42
C LYS A 156 24.09 8.21 0.10
N ALA A 157 24.48 7.28 -0.75
CA ALA A 157 25.86 7.04 -1.17
C ALA A 157 26.36 8.00 -2.26
N LEU A 158 25.47 8.78 -2.90
CA LEU A 158 25.86 9.76 -3.92
C LEU A 158 26.67 10.92 -3.30
N PRO A 159 27.49 11.63 -4.08
CA PRO A 159 28.04 12.93 -3.72
C PRO A 159 26.94 13.94 -3.37
N GLN A 160 27.24 14.92 -2.50
CA GLN A 160 26.24 15.87 -2.01
C GLN A 160 25.59 16.69 -3.13
N GLU A 161 26.36 17.02 -4.17
CA GLU A 161 25.93 17.77 -5.35
C GLU A 161 24.85 17.00 -6.14
N GLU A 162 25.00 15.68 -6.28
CA GLU A 162 24.05 14.81 -7.01
C GLU A 162 22.79 14.49 -6.19
N LYS A 163 22.84 14.56 -4.85
CA LYS A 163 21.66 14.26 -4.01
C LYS A 163 20.50 15.21 -4.27
N ALA A 164 20.79 16.47 -4.62
CA ALA A 164 19.78 17.48 -4.90
C ALA A 164 18.85 17.05 -6.05
N ASP A 165 19.43 16.48 -7.12
CA ASP A 165 18.69 16.00 -8.29
C ASP A 165 17.72 14.85 -7.97
N PHE A 166 18.00 14.11 -6.90
CA PHE A 166 17.23 12.95 -6.47
C PHE A 166 16.41 13.17 -5.20
N ALA A 167 16.31 14.39 -4.68
CA ALA A 167 15.58 14.70 -3.45
C ALA A 167 14.13 14.17 -3.48
N GLY A 168 13.41 14.39 -4.60
CA GLY A 168 12.05 13.91 -4.75
C GLY A 168 11.94 12.38 -4.80
N ILE A 169 12.87 11.69 -5.47
CA ILE A 169 12.90 10.22 -5.47
C ILE A 169 13.22 9.69 -4.08
N TYR A 170 14.13 10.33 -3.35
CA TYR A 170 14.50 9.95 -2.00
C TYR A 170 13.32 10.01 -1.03
N VAL A 171 12.58 11.12 -1.01
CA VAL A 171 11.39 11.29 -0.15
C VAL A 171 10.30 10.28 -0.50
N ARG A 172 9.98 10.13 -1.79
CA ARG A 172 8.97 9.17 -2.26
C ARG A 172 9.38 7.72 -1.98
N SER A 173 10.68 7.40 -2.02
CA SER A 173 11.19 6.08 -1.67
C SER A 173 11.12 5.81 -0.17
N CYS A 174 11.38 6.82 0.67
CA CYS A 174 11.18 6.72 2.12
C CYS A 174 9.70 6.47 2.47
N TYR A 175 8.78 7.21 1.84
CA TYR A 175 7.35 6.98 1.96
C TYR A 175 6.95 5.58 1.46
N GLY A 176 7.39 5.19 0.27
CA GLY A 176 7.12 3.89 -0.35
C GLY A 176 7.68 2.71 0.45
N LEU A 177 8.86 2.84 1.05
CA LEU A 177 9.44 1.85 1.95
C LEU A 177 8.53 1.63 3.17
N CYS A 178 8.14 2.71 3.86
CA CYS A 178 7.27 2.60 5.03
C CYS A 178 5.93 1.96 4.65
N ARG A 179 5.31 2.45 3.57
CA ARG A 179 4.01 1.97 3.09
C ARG A 179 4.05 0.49 2.70
N SER A 180 5.08 0.05 1.98
CA SER A 180 5.25 -1.36 1.62
C SER A 180 5.59 -2.24 2.83
N GLY A 181 6.44 -1.77 3.74
CA GLY A 181 6.84 -2.50 4.94
C GLY A 181 5.72 -2.64 5.97
N LEU A 182 4.85 -1.64 6.11
CA LEU A 182 3.68 -1.69 7.01
C LEU A 182 2.73 -2.84 6.69
N GLU A 183 2.61 -3.22 5.43
CA GLU A 183 1.78 -4.31 4.95
C GLU A 183 2.44 -5.69 5.11
N LEU A 184 3.76 -5.73 5.33
CA LEU A 184 4.50 -6.96 5.64
C LEU A 184 4.42 -7.32 7.14
N LEU A 185 4.11 -6.34 8.01
CA LEU A 185 3.88 -6.55 9.45
C LEU A 185 2.64 -7.44 9.73
N PRO A 186 1.47 -7.23 9.11
CA PRO A 186 0.31 -8.11 9.28
C PRO A 186 0.45 -9.43 8.50
N GLN A 187 0.56 -10.53 9.25
CA GLN A 187 0.42 -11.89 8.70
C GLN A 187 -0.95 -12.50 9.07
N ARG A 188 -2.04 -11.77 8.82
CA ARG A 188 -3.33 -12.09 9.45
C ARG A 188 -4.42 -12.47 8.46
N SER A 189 -5.34 -13.27 8.97
CA SER A 189 -6.60 -13.58 8.33
C SER A 189 -7.65 -12.57 8.76
N LEU A 190 -8.71 -12.41 7.97
CA LEU A 190 -9.86 -11.58 8.33
C LEU A 190 -10.35 -11.86 9.77
N ILE A 191 -10.49 -13.13 10.16
CA ILE A 191 -10.87 -13.52 11.53
C ILE A 191 -9.83 -13.08 12.55
N GLY A 192 -8.54 -13.22 12.23
CA GLY A 192 -7.46 -12.83 13.14
C GLY A 192 -7.43 -11.32 13.41
N ASP A 193 -7.77 -10.51 12.40
CA ASP A 193 -7.88 -9.05 12.55
C ASP A 193 -9.07 -8.65 13.43
N GLU A 194 -10.26 -9.21 13.18
CA GLU A 194 -11.43 -8.92 14.02
C GLU A 194 -11.22 -9.44 15.45
N CYS A 195 -10.60 -10.62 15.64
CA CYS A 195 -10.31 -11.15 16.98
C CYS A 195 -9.38 -10.24 17.78
N ARG A 196 -8.34 -9.67 17.16
CA ARG A 196 -7.42 -8.76 17.85
C ARG A 196 -8.06 -7.42 18.20
N LEU A 197 -9.01 -6.97 17.39
CA LEU A 197 -9.80 -5.78 17.68
C LEU A 197 -10.79 -6.02 18.83
N LEU A 198 -11.56 -7.10 18.74
CA LEU A 198 -12.64 -7.43 19.66
C LEU A 198 -12.12 -8.07 20.96
N PHE A 199 -10.94 -8.68 20.96
CA PHE A 199 -10.38 -9.39 22.11
C PHE A 199 -8.85 -9.20 22.21
N PRO A 200 -8.36 -7.97 22.48
CA PRO A 200 -6.94 -7.65 22.44
C PRO A 200 -6.07 -8.47 23.42
N ARG A 201 -6.66 -8.99 24.51
CA ARG A 201 -5.98 -9.82 25.51
C ARG A 201 -5.72 -11.27 25.07
N LEU A 202 -6.36 -11.76 24.01
CA LEU A 202 -6.25 -13.17 23.56
C LEU A 202 -5.01 -13.45 22.71
N VAL A 203 -4.10 -12.48 22.63
CA VAL A 203 -3.20 -12.38 21.50
C VAL A 203 -1.77 -12.08 21.90
N SER A 204 -1.03 -13.13 22.21
CA SER A 204 0.41 -13.18 22.04
C SER A 204 0.72 -13.86 20.70
N ASP A 205 1.55 -13.24 19.88
CA ASP A 205 2.12 -13.87 18.67
C ASP A 205 3.61 -13.60 18.69
N ASN A 206 4.36 -14.51 19.32
CA ASN A 206 5.80 -14.38 19.55
C ASN A 206 6.64 -14.83 18.34
N ARG A 207 6.01 -15.11 17.18
CA ARG A 207 6.73 -15.57 15.99
C ARG A 207 7.43 -14.39 15.32
N ASP A 208 8.76 -14.48 15.24
CA ASP A 208 9.66 -13.53 14.57
C ASP A 208 9.53 -12.07 15.09
N GLN A 209 9.60 -11.91 16.42
CA GLN A 209 9.54 -10.60 17.04
C GLN A 209 10.73 -9.71 16.64
N GLU A 210 11.91 -10.31 16.45
CA GLU A 210 13.13 -9.59 16.07
C GLU A 210 13.01 -9.02 14.64
N GLY A 211 12.63 -9.84 13.66
CA GLY A 211 12.42 -9.40 12.28
C GLY A 211 11.34 -8.33 12.18
N ARG A 212 10.23 -8.48 12.91
CA ARG A 212 9.16 -7.47 12.98
C ARG A 212 9.64 -6.17 13.63
N THR A 213 10.46 -6.25 14.67
CA THR A 213 11.03 -5.06 15.34
C THR A 213 12.00 -4.33 14.43
N ALA A 214 12.86 -5.05 13.71
CA ALA A 214 13.77 -4.48 12.73
C ALA A 214 12.99 -3.78 11.59
N LEU A 215 11.96 -4.44 11.06
CA LEU A 215 11.07 -3.86 10.05
C LEU A 215 10.35 -2.61 10.57
N PHE A 216 9.80 -2.65 11.78
CA PHE A 216 9.16 -1.49 12.42
C PHE A 216 10.12 -0.30 12.53
N LYS A 217 11.33 -0.52 13.04
CA LYS A 217 12.36 0.53 13.17
C LYS A 217 12.71 1.10 11.80
N ARG A 218 12.91 0.25 10.79
CA ARG A 218 13.25 0.69 9.44
C ARG A 218 12.14 1.52 8.79
N CYS A 219 10.89 1.09 8.95
CA CYS A 219 9.73 1.86 8.50
C CYS A 219 9.61 3.21 9.22
N TYR A 220 9.91 3.26 10.52
CA TYR A 220 9.88 4.48 11.33
C TYR A 220 10.94 5.48 10.85
N GLU A 221 12.19 5.03 10.68
CA GLU A 221 13.28 5.85 10.16
C GLU A 221 12.94 6.45 8.80
N ALA A 222 12.37 5.65 7.90
CA ALA A 222 12.01 6.09 6.56
C ALA A 222 10.88 7.14 6.60
N ILE A 223 9.77 6.87 7.29
CA ILE A 223 8.66 7.83 7.32
C ILE A 223 8.99 9.09 8.13
N ASP A 224 9.80 9.01 9.19
CA ASP A 224 10.29 10.19 9.91
C ASP A 224 11.26 11.01 9.07
N THR A 225 12.00 10.37 8.14
CA THR A 225 12.80 11.08 7.14
C THR A 225 11.90 11.81 6.15
N ALA A 226 10.91 11.15 5.54
CA ALA A 226 9.96 11.82 4.64
C ALA A 226 9.24 13.00 5.32
N ARG A 227 8.82 12.83 6.59
CA ARG A 227 8.24 13.90 7.41
C ARG A 227 9.19 15.10 7.55
N ARG A 228 10.47 14.87 7.81
CA ARG A 228 11.47 15.94 7.99
C ARG A 228 11.74 16.69 6.69
N GLU A 229 11.88 15.97 5.58
CA GLU A 229 12.11 16.57 4.25
C GLU A 229 10.92 17.42 3.79
N GLU A 230 9.69 17.01 4.10
CA GLU A 230 8.46 17.80 3.90
C GLU A 230 8.24 18.89 4.98
N LYS A 231 9.21 19.08 5.89
CA LYS A 231 9.18 20.08 6.97
C LYS A 231 7.95 19.97 7.89
N LEU A 232 7.40 18.78 8.04
CA LEU A 232 6.22 18.53 8.88
C LEU A 232 6.65 18.35 10.34
N PRO A 233 6.04 19.02 11.33
CA PRO A 233 6.47 18.91 12.72
C PRO A 233 6.01 17.60 13.39
N ARG A 234 6.72 17.15 14.46
CA ARG A 234 6.29 16.00 15.29
C ARG A 234 5.09 16.33 16.19
N LYS A 235 4.93 17.62 16.53
CA LYS A 235 3.80 18.20 17.27
C LYS A 235 3.21 19.31 16.42
N VAL A 236 1.96 19.14 16.00
CA VAL A 236 1.24 20.15 15.25
C VAL A 236 0.65 21.13 16.25
N ILE A 237 1.11 22.38 16.18
CA ILE A 237 0.60 23.48 17.02
C ILE A 237 -0.46 24.27 16.25
N ASP A 238 -0.19 24.54 14.98
CA ASP A 238 -1.10 25.25 14.08
C ASP A 238 -1.35 24.39 12.83
N LEU A 239 -2.55 23.81 12.78
CA LEU A 239 -2.97 22.94 11.69
C LEU A 239 -3.32 23.74 10.42
N GLN A 240 -3.83 24.97 10.56
CA GLN A 240 -4.21 25.81 9.42
C GLN A 240 -2.97 26.23 8.64
N ARG A 241 -1.91 26.66 9.34
CA ARG A 241 -0.62 26.99 8.71
C ARG A 241 -0.05 25.83 7.91
N LEU A 242 -0.12 24.61 8.44
CA LEU A 242 0.39 23.43 7.74
C LEU A 242 -0.44 23.06 6.50
N ILE A 243 -1.74 23.34 6.49
CA ILE A 243 -2.59 23.13 5.30
C ILE A 243 -2.22 24.12 4.18
N SER A 244 -1.83 25.34 4.53
CA SER A 244 -1.36 26.34 3.56
C SER A 244 0.07 26.12 3.08
N GLN A 245 0.85 25.27 3.74
CA GLN A 245 2.22 24.99 3.35
C GLN A 245 2.25 24.17 2.05
N GLU A 246 3.03 24.62 1.06
CA GLU A 246 3.29 23.81 -0.12
C GLU A 246 4.13 22.58 0.25
N GLN A 247 3.68 21.42 -0.24
CA GLN A 247 4.35 20.14 -0.04
C GLN A 247 4.89 19.67 -1.38
N SER A 248 6.16 19.29 -1.42
CA SER A 248 6.88 19.09 -2.68
C SER A 248 6.67 17.71 -3.27
N PHE A 249 6.50 16.67 -2.44
CA PHE A 249 6.49 15.29 -2.90
C PHE A 249 5.32 14.47 -2.35
N GLU A 250 5.14 14.43 -1.03
CA GLU A 250 4.14 13.61 -0.34
C GLU A 250 3.26 14.44 0.61
N GLN A 251 1.99 14.08 0.72
CA GLN A 251 0.99 14.88 1.43
C GLN A 251 1.03 14.67 2.95
N ALA A 252 0.72 15.72 3.73
CA ALA A 252 0.83 15.71 5.19
C ALA A 252 -0.05 14.64 5.84
N TRP A 253 -1.31 14.55 5.40
CA TRP A 253 -2.27 13.59 5.95
C TRP A 253 -1.83 12.14 5.70
N ASP A 254 -1.20 11.85 4.55
CA ASP A 254 -0.72 10.51 4.22
C ASP A 254 0.49 10.13 5.08
N ILE A 255 1.44 11.06 5.27
CA ILE A 255 2.61 10.85 6.15
C ILE A 255 2.15 10.62 7.60
N TYR A 256 1.26 11.47 8.13
CA TYR A 256 0.73 11.31 9.48
C TYR A 256 -0.11 10.04 9.62
N TYR A 257 -0.89 9.65 8.60
CA TYR A 257 -1.61 8.39 8.61
C TYR A 257 -0.66 7.18 8.68
N LEU A 258 0.42 7.15 7.90
CA LEU A 258 1.40 6.06 7.95
C LEU A 258 2.13 6.01 9.29
N LEU A 259 2.47 7.16 9.88
CA LEU A 259 2.98 7.23 11.26
C LEU A 259 1.97 6.64 12.25
N GLY A 260 0.69 7.01 12.14
CA GLY A 260 -0.40 6.46 12.95
C GLY A 260 -0.49 4.94 12.82
N LYS A 261 -0.49 4.42 11.60
CA LYS A 261 -0.48 2.97 11.31
C LYS A 261 0.72 2.26 11.89
N LEU A 262 1.89 2.87 11.80
CA LEU A 262 3.13 2.30 12.31
C LEU A 262 3.06 2.15 13.83
N PHE A 263 2.71 3.21 14.56
CA PHE A 263 2.57 3.15 16.02
C PHE A 263 1.41 2.26 16.47
N ASP A 264 0.32 2.20 15.69
CA ASP A 264 -0.78 1.24 15.91
C ASP A 264 -0.25 -0.21 15.86
N TYR A 265 0.58 -0.55 14.86
CA TYR A 265 1.26 -1.84 14.84
C TYR A 265 2.28 -2.00 15.96
N GLY A 266 3.03 -0.94 16.29
CA GLY A 266 3.96 -0.92 17.41
C GLY A 266 3.28 -1.30 18.73
N TRP A 267 2.05 -0.84 18.92
CA TRP A 267 1.21 -1.17 20.07
C TRP A 267 0.61 -2.58 19.99
N GLN A 268 0.06 -2.97 18.84
CA GLN A 268 -0.63 -4.27 18.66
C GLN A 268 0.31 -5.49 18.74
N TYR A 269 1.59 -5.30 18.43
CA TYR A 269 2.58 -6.36 18.36
C TYR A 269 3.74 -6.17 19.34
N ASP A 270 3.64 -5.21 20.26
CA ASP A 270 4.69 -4.94 21.25
C ASP A 270 6.08 -4.69 20.60
N LEU A 271 6.09 -3.96 19.47
CA LEU A 271 7.33 -3.62 18.72
C LEU A 271 7.94 -2.30 19.20
N HIS A 272 7.18 -1.53 19.99
CA HIS A 272 7.65 -0.29 20.60
C HIS A 272 8.01 -0.53 22.07
N PRO A 273 9.16 -0.02 22.58
CA PRO A 273 9.61 -0.27 23.95
C PRO A 273 8.60 0.16 25.03
N HIS A 274 7.83 1.21 24.74
CA HIS A 274 6.80 1.73 25.62
C HIS A 274 5.43 1.59 24.97
N LYS A 275 4.67 0.57 25.36
CA LYS A 275 3.38 0.23 24.76
C LYS A 275 2.39 1.40 24.81
N ASN A 276 2.20 2.02 25.97
CA ASN A 276 1.25 3.15 26.11
C ASN A 276 1.68 4.36 25.26
N ALA A 277 2.98 4.65 25.19
CA ALA A 277 3.47 5.72 24.31
C ALA A 277 3.18 5.44 22.82
N ALA A 278 3.23 4.18 22.39
CA ALA A 278 2.83 3.82 21.02
C ALA A 278 1.32 4.00 20.80
N TYR A 279 0.49 3.65 21.79
CA TYR A 279 -0.95 3.91 21.73
C TYR A 279 -1.26 5.41 21.56
N ASP A 280 -0.65 6.25 22.40
CA ASP A 280 -0.85 7.70 22.36
C ASP A 280 -0.31 8.32 21.07
N ALA A 281 0.85 7.86 20.60
CA ALA A 281 1.42 8.30 19.33
C ALA A 281 0.51 7.94 18.15
N ALA A 282 -0.05 6.74 18.12
CA ALA A 282 -0.97 6.32 17.07
C ALA A 282 -2.23 7.20 17.05
N LEU A 283 -2.88 7.42 18.20
CA LEU A 283 -4.04 8.30 18.32
C LEU A 283 -3.71 9.73 17.85
N LYS A 284 -2.59 10.29 18.31
CA LYS A 284 -2.12 11.63 17.93
C LYS A 284 -1.97 11.75 16.41
N TYR A 285 -1.29 10.81 15.77
CA TYR A 285 -1.02 10.91 14.34
C TYR A 285 -2.25 10.63 13.47
N TYR A 286 -3.12 9.69 13.86
CA TYR A 286 -4.41 9.52 13.21
C TYR A 286 -5.31 10.75 13.35
N HIS A 287 -5.32 11.39 14.51
CA HIS A 287 -6.03 12.65 14.73
C HIS A 287 -5.50 13.75 13.81
N TYR A 288 -4.17 13.91 13.68
CA TYR A 288 -3.61 14.86 12.72
C TYR A 288 -4.11 14.58 11.30
N ALA A 289 -3.98 13.34 10.82
CA ALA A 289 -4.43 12.97 9.47
C ALA A 289 -5.93 13.28 9.25
N ALA A 290 -6.79 12.89 10.19
CA ALA A 290 -8.23 13.14 10.14
C ALA A 290 -8.55 14.64 10.16
N SER A 291 -7.89 15.43 11.01
CA SER A 291 -8.11 16.87 11.08
C SER A 291 -7.61 17.60 9.83
N PHE A 292 -6.51 17.16 9.21
CA PHE A 292 -6.06 17.69 7.91
C PHE A 292 -7.11 17.47 6.82
N ASP A 293 -7.64 16.25 6.69
CA ASP A 293 -8.65 15.93 5.69
C ASP A 293 -9.95 16.71 5.93
N LEU A 294 -10.43 16.78 7.17
CA LEU A 294 -11.65 17.52 7.52
C LEU A 294 -11.54 19.01 7.17
N LEU A 295 -10.43 19.66 7.55
CA LEU A 295 -10.21 21.07 7.24
C LEU A 295 -10.10 21.32 5.73
N ARG A 296 -9.44 20.42 4.98
CA ARG A 296 -9.39 20.51 3.52
C ARG A 296 -10.78 20.43 2.91
N ARG A 297 -11.62 19.48 3.34
CA ARG A 297 -13.03 19.36 2.91
C ARG A 297 -13.80 20.66 3.18
N ARG A 298 -13.70 21.19 4.39
CA ARG A 298 -14.38 22.43 4.80
C ARG A 298 -13.89 23.65 4.00
N SER A 299 -12.62 23.65 3.57
CA SER A 299 -12.05 24.69 2.71
C SER A 299 -12.30 24.49 1.20
N GLY A 300 -13.14 23.52 0.80
CA GLY A 300 -13.44 23.24 -0.61
C GLY A 300 -12.26 22.70 -1.42
N ARG A 301 -11.16 22.30 -0.77
CA ARG A 301 -9.97 21.76 -1.45
C ARG A 301 -10.21 20.31 -1.84
N SER A 302 -9.66 19.92 -2.99
CA SER A 302 -9.65 18.51 -3.40
C SER A 302 -8.99 17.65 -2.33
N VAL A 303 -9.69 16.60 -1.92
CA VAL A 303 -9.23 15.57 -1.00
C VAL A 303 -9.19 14.25 -1.74
N HIS A 304 -8.01 13.64 -1.76
CA HIS A 304 -7.79 12.31 -2.34
C HIS A 304 -7.90 11.20 -1.26
N GLY A 305 -8.38 11.56 -0.06
CA GLY A 305 -8.46 10.71 1.12
C GLY A 305 -9.77 9.92 1.18
N PHE A 306 -9.63 8.60 1.13
CA PHE A 306 -10.67 7.65 1.53
C PHE A 306 -10.87 7.68 3.06
N PHE A 307 -12.02 7.20 3.52
CA PHE A 307 -12.48 7.19 4.92
C PHE A 307 -11.58 6.43 5.92
N TYR A 308 -10.51 5.78 5.46
CA TYR A 308 -9.67 4.88 6.26
C TYR A 308 -8.99 5.55 7.45
N MET A 309 -8.71 6.86 7.40
CA MET A 309 -8.02 7.58 8.49
C MET A 309 -8.95 7.76 9.69
N TYR A 310 -10.19 8.13 9.43
CA TYR A 310 -11.27 8.22 10.42
C TYR A 310 -11.57 6.86 11.02
N GLU A 311 -11.70 5.83 10.17
CA GLU A 311 -11.88 4.46 10.63
C GLU A 311 -10.72 4.00 11.51
N SER A 312 -9.48 4.28 11.12
CA SER A 312 -8.31 3.84 11.90
C SER A 312 -8.26 4.51 13.26
N LEU A 313 -8.62 5.80 13.34
CA LEU A 313 -8.75 6.53 14.59
C LEU A 313 -9.80 5.89 15.51
N LEU A 314 -11.00 5.63 14.98
CA LEU A 314 -12.11 5.01 15.73
C LEU A 314 -11.82 3.55 16.11
N LEU A 315 -11.16 2.79 15.24
CA LEU A 315 -10.73 1.42 15.53
C LEU A 315 -9.70 1.40 16.67
N MET A 316 -8.84 2.41 16.75
CA MET A 316 -7.85 2.52 17.83
C MET A 316 -8.51 2.76 19.18
N THR A 317 -9.55 3.61 19.24
CA THR A 317 -10.31 3.83 20.49
C THR A 317 -11.11 2.59 20.89
N LEU A 318 -11.74 1.89 19.93
CA LEU A 318 -12.43 0.62 20.18
C LEU A 318 -11.48 -0.46 20.71
N ARG A 319 -10.28 -0.60 20.12
CA ARG A 319 -9.28 -1.58 20.58
C ARG A 319 -8.75 -1.23 21.96
N GLY A 320 -8.54 0.05 22.24
CA GLY A 320 -8.08 0.57 23.54
C GLY A 320 -9.16 0.59 24.63
N ARG A 321 -10.42 0.27 24.30
CA ARG A 321 -11.58 0.35 25.22
C ARG A 321 -11.90 1.75 25.73
N ASP A 322 -11.53 2.78 24.98
CA ASP A 322 -11.86 4.17 25.27
C ASP A 322 -13.15 4.55 24.53
N LEU A 323 -14.28 4.10 25.06
CA LEU A 323 -15.60 4.24 24.42
C LEU A 323 -16.13 5.68 24.45
N ASP A 324 -15.76 6.44 25.47
CA ASP A 324 -16.12 7.86 25.57
C ASP A 324 -15.40 8.67 24.50
N LYS A 325 -14.09 8.43 24.30
CA LYS A 325 -13.36 9.02 23.19
C LYS A 325 -13.91 8.57 21.83
N TYR A 326 -14.31 7.31 21.67
CA TYR A 326 -14.98 6.86 20.44
C TYR A 326 -16.22 7.71 20.14
N ARG A 327 -17.12 7.88 21.13
CA ARG A 327 -18.35 8.69 20.96
C ARG A 327 -18.04 10.16 20.72
N TYR A 328 -17.04 10.72 21.41
CA TYR A 328 -16.58 12.09 21.21
C TYR A 328 -16.07 12.31 19.79
N LEU A 329 -15.20 11.43 19.28
CA LEU A 329 -14.62 11.54 17.95
C LEU A 329 -15.67 11.30 16.85
N TRP A 330 -16.63 10.40 17.09
CA TRP A 330 -17.77 10.18 16.19
C TRP A 330 -18.54 11.48 15.92
N LYS A 331 -18.82 12.24 16.98
CA LYS A 331 -19.48 13.56 16.88
C LYS A 331 -18.55 14.62 16.29
N THR A 332 -17.31 14.70 16.77
CA THR A 332 -16.32 15.74 16.40
C THR A 332 -16.07 15.79 14.89
N TYR A 333 -16.01 14.62 14.25
CA TYR A 333 -15.73 14.49 12.81
C TYR A 333 -17.00 14.24 11.98
N GLU A 334 -18.19 14.40 12.56
CA GLU A 334 -19.46 14.30 11.82
C GLU A 334 -19.57 12.97 11.05
N MET A 335 -19.22 11.85 11.69
CA MET A 335 -19.10 10.54 11.02
C MET A 335 -20.40 10.07 10.38
N GLU A 336 -21.54 10.51 10.92
CA GLU A 336 -22.88 10.22 10.39
C GLU A 336 -23.06 10.75 8.96
N GLN A 337 -22.52 11.92 8.67
CA GLN A 337 -22.56 12.55 7.35
C GLN A 337 -21.36 12.13 6.49
N LEU A 338 -20.20 11.93 7.12
CA LEU A 338 -18.95 11.72 6.42
C LEU A 338 -18.80 10.28 5.91
N LEU A 339 -19.15 9.27 6.71
CA LEU A 339 -18.89 7.86 6.39
C LEU A 339 -20.07 7.23 5.62
N PRO A 340 -19.81 6.45 4.55
CA PRO A 340 -20.85 5.66 3.90
C PRO A 340 -21.46 4.64 4.87
N GLN A 341 -22.75 4.34 4.70
CA GLN A 341 -23.51 3.43 5.57
C GLN A 341 -22.78 2.11 5.91
N PRO A 342 -22.19 1.37 4.96
CA PRO A 342 -21.56 0.08 5.29
C PRO A 342 -20.35 0.22 6.24
N HIS A 343 -19.62 1.33 6.16
CA HIS A 343 -18.51 1.61 7.06
C HIS A 343 -19.01 1.97 8.47
N ARG A 344 -20.10 2.75 8.55
CA ARG A 344 -20.76 3.10 9.83
C ARG A 344 -21.30 1.87 10.53
N ASP A 345 -22.04 1.02 9.81
CA ASP A 345 -22.63 -0.20 10.36
C ASP A 345 -21.55 -1.16 10.87
N LEU A 346 -20.43 -1.29 10.15
CA LEU A 346 -19.31 -2.11 10.60
C LEU A 346 -18.67 -1.59 11.90
N LEU A 347 -18.43 -0.28 12.02
CA LEU A 347 -17.89 0.32 13.24
C LEU A 347 -18.86 0.18 14.41
N ASN A 348 -20.15 0.44 14.19
CA ASN A 348 -21.18 0.31 15.21
C ASN A 348 -21.39 -1.15 15.63
N ALA A 349 -21.37 -2.11 14.70
CA ALA A 349 -21.44 -3.52 15.05
C ALA A 349 -20.28 -3.94 15.97
N ARG A 350 -19.05 -3.50 15.67
CA ARG A 350 -17.89 -3.75 16.55
C ARG A 350 -18.06 -3.09 17.92
N PHE A 351 -18.54 -1.85 17.95
CA PHE A 351 -18.86 -1.15 19.19
C PHE A 351 -19.88 -1.94 20.04
N HIS A 352 -20.96 -2.43 19.43
CA HIS A 352 -21.98 -3.22 20.11
C HIS A 352 -21.44 -4.57 20.60
N ILE A 353 -20.63 -5.28 19.81
CA ILE A 353 -19.97 -6.51 20.26
C ILE A 353 -19.11 -6.26 21.50
N ILE A 354 -18.34 -5.16 21.52
CA ILE A 354 -17.47 -4.81 22.65
C ILE A 354 -18.27 -4.51 23.93
N ASN A 355 -19.51 -4.02 23.79
CA ASN A 355 -20.42 -3.73 24.91
C ASN A 355 -21.34 -4.92 25.26
N ASP A 356 -21.05 -6.12 24.76
CA ASP A 356 -21.88 -7.32 24.92
C ASP A 356 -23.33 -7.16 24.35
N GLU A 357 -23.57 -6.16 23.50
CA GLU A 357 -24.86 -5.89 22.84
C GLU A 357 -25.00 -6.69 21.52
N CYS A 358 -24.84 -8.01 21.62
CA CYS A 358 -24.71 -8.92 20.46
C CYS A 358 -25.91 -8.88 19.50
N GLU A 359 -27.14 -8.71 19.99
CA GLU A 359 -28.33 -8.66 19.12
C GLU A 359 -28.36 -7.40 18.24
N ARG A 360 -27.96 -6.25 18.80
CA ARG A 360 -27.84 -4.99 18.03
C ARG A 360 -26.75 -5.11 16.96
N ALA A 361 -25.61 -5.70 17.32
CA ALA A 361 -24.55 -5.96 16.36
C ALA A 361 -25.01 -6.89 15.23
N ALA A 362 -25.73 -7.97 15.55
CA ALA A 362 -26.25 -8.91 14.56
C ALA A 362 -27.25 -8.24 13.60
N ALA A 363 -28.17 -7.41 14.11
CA ALA A 363 -29.14 -6.67 13.31
C ALA A 363 -28.47 -5.77 12.26
N LEU A 364 -27.34 -5.13 12.60
CA LEU A 364 -26.56 -4.31 11.66
C LEU A 364 -25.86 -5.16 10.57
N LEU A 365 -25.44 -6.38 10.88
CA LEU A 365 -24.61 -7.21 9.99
C LEU A 365 -25.45 -8.12 9.06
N LEU A 366 -26.62 -8.57 9.51
CA LEU A 366 -27.50 -9.48 8.75
C LEU A 366 -27.82 -9.00 7.33
N PRO A 367 -28.12 -7.71 7.08
CA PRO A 367 -28.39 -7.22 5.72
C PRO A 367 -27.22 -7.42 4.76
N TYR A 368 -25.99 -7.58 5.24
CA TYR A 368 -24.79 -7.65 4.40
C TYR A 368 -24.31 -9.08 4.15
N ALA A 369 -24.67 -10.04 5.00
CA ALA A 369 -24.17 -11.42 4.94
C ALA A 369 -24.58 -12.17 3.64
N LYS A 370 -25.66 -11.74 2.98
CA LYS A 370 -26.19 -12.35 1.75
C LYS A 370 -26.22 -11.40 0.53
N LYS A 371 -25.78 -10.15 0.67
CA LYS A 371 -25.87 -9.15 -0.42
C LYS A 371 -24.79 -9.38 -1.48
N THR A 372 -25.21 -9.40 -2.73
CA THR A 372 -24.37 -9.25 -3.93
C THR A 372 -24.89 -8.07 -4.73
N PRO A 373 -24.03 -7.17 -5.26
CA PRO A 373 -22.56 -7.17 -5.24
C PRO A 373 -21.94 -6.70 -3.90
N GLN A 374 -20.63 -6.86 -3.76
CA GLN A 374 -19.87 -6.40 -2.59
C GLN A 374 -20.00 -4.88 -2.44
N GLN A 375 -20.29 -4.43 -1.21
CA GLN A 375 -20.31 -3.00 -0.90
C GLN A 375 -18.95 -2.56 -0.36
N ALA A 376 -18.50 -1.37 -0.75
CA ALA A 376 -17.28 -0.78 -0.21
C ALA A 376 -17.38 -0.67 1.32
N GLY A 377 -16.36 -1.14 2.04
CA GLY A 377 -16.28 -1.12 3.51
C GLY A 377 -16.75 -2.39 4.22
N LEU A 378 -17.78 -3.07 3.72
CA LEU A 378 -18.35 -4.27 4.36
C LEU A 378 -18.69 -5.35 3.33
N SER A 379 -17.82 -6.35 3.24
CA SER A 379 -18.05 -7.52 2.37
C SER A 379 -18.94 -8.56 3.05
N PRO A 380 -19.68 -9.38 2.27
CA PRO A 380 -20.49 -10.47 2.82
C PRO A 380 -19.67 -11.42 3.69
N ARG A 381 -18.45 -11.74 3.23
CA ARG A 381 -17.50 -12.58 3.98
C ARG A 381 -17.14 -11.98 5.34
N LYS A 382 -16.98 -10.65 5.43
CA LYS A 382 -16.70 -9.96 6.69
C LYS A 382 -17.92 -9.95 7.61
N ALA A 383 -19.10 -9.69 7.06
CA ALA A 383 -20.35 -9.71 7.82
C ALA A 383 -20.62 -11.10 8.42
N THR A 384 -20.51 -12.17 7.61
CA THR A 384 -20.65 -13.56 8.06
C THR A 384 -19.65 -13.91 9.15
N ALA A 385 -18.38 -13.52 8.98
CA ALA A 385 -17.35 -13.74 9.98
C ALA A 385 -17.67 -13.10 11.35
N LEU A 386 -18.20 -11.88 11.37
CA LEU A 386 -18.61 -11.21 12.60
C LEU A 386 -19.87 -11.84 13.22
N LEU A 387 -20.84 -12.28 12.40
CA LEU A 387 -22.01 -13.03 12.87
C LEU A 387 -21.63 -14.37 13.50
N ASP A 388 -20.64 -15.07 12.94
CA ASP A 388 -20.11 -16.30 13.51
C ASP A 388 -19.41 -16.03 14.85
N ILE A 389 -18.64 -14.93 14.96
CA ILE A 389 -18.06 -14.48 16.23
C ILE A 389 -19.17 -14.20 17.26
N ILE A 390 -20.23 -13.48 16.88
CA ILE A 390 -21.40 -13.23 17.75
C ILE A 390 -22.03 -14.55 18.21
N THR A 391 -22.19 -15.52 17.31
CA THR A 391 -22.75 -16.84 17.64
C THR A 391 -21.89 -17.57 18.67
N ILE A 392 -20.56 -17.50 18.55
CA ILE A 392 -19.63 -18.08 19.53
C ILE A 392 -19.77 -17.38 20.88
N ILE A 393 -19.81 -16.04 20.90
CA ILE A 393 -19.99 -15.25 22.14
C ILE A 393 -21.27 -15.69 22.87
N ARG A 394 -22.34 -15.95 22.14
CA ARG A 394 -23.65 -16.29 22.73
C ARG A 394 -23.82 -17.76 23.15
N THR A 395 -23.10 -18.68 22.51
CA THR A 395 -23.37 -20.13 22.66
C THR A 395 -22.18 -20.92 23.18
N ALA A 396 -21.01 -20.29 23.31
CA ALA A 396 -19.75 -20.95 23.64
C ALA A 396 -19.47 -22.20 22.77
N SER A 397 -19.96 -22.23 21.52
CA SER A 397 -19.95 -23.42 20.66
C SER A 397 -19.39 -23.14 19.27
N LEU A 398 -18.61 -24.09 18.76
CA LEU A 398 -18.01 -24.08 17.42
C LEU A 398 -18.61 -25.13 16.49
N LYS A 399 -19.62 -25.91 16.94
CA LYS A 399 -20.13 -27.10 16.22
C LYS A 399 -20.55 -26.77 14.79
N LYS A 400 -21.27 -25.66 14.58
CA LYS A 400 -21.80 -25.23 13.28
C LYS A 400 -20.75 -24.64 12.33
N LEU A 401 -19.53 -24.39 12.80
CA LEU A 401 -18.46 -23.72 12.04
C LEU A 401 -17.35 -24.68 11.59
N ARG A 402 -17.46 -25.97 11.90
CA ARG A 402 -16.49 -27.00 11.48
C ARG A 402 -16.48 -27.09 9.95
N GLY A 403 -15.29 -26.98 9.36
CA GLY A 403 -15.10 -27.03 7.91
C GLY A 403 -15.33 -25.71 7.16
N THR A 404 -15.91 -24.68 7.81
CA THR A 404 -16.17 -23.37 7.18
C THR A 404 -14.91 -22.52 7.06
N TYR A 405 -13.99 -22.65 8.02
CA TYR A 405 -12.78 -21.83 8.12
C TYR A 405 -11.52 -22.67 7.93
N LYS A 406 -10.48 -22.07 7.34
CA LYS A 406 -9.17 -22.72 7.23
C LYS A 406 -8.60 -23.00 8.64
N PRO A 407 -7.76 -24.05 8.81
CA PRO A 407 -7.26 -24.44 10.14
C PRO A 407 -6.65 -23.28 10.95
N TYR A 408 -5.82 -22.45 10.32
CA TYR A 408 -5.20 -21.29 11.00
C TYR A 408 -6.19 -20.18 11.40
N GLN A 409 -7.35 -20.10 10.77
CA GLN A 409 -8.43 -19.19 11.15
C GLN A 409 -9.24 -19.76 12.32
N PHE A 410 -9.46 -21.08 12.31
CA PHE A 410 -10.22 -21.79 13.33
C PHE A 410 -9.56 -21.72 14.72
N VAL A 411 -8.22 -21.64 14.77
CA VAL A 411 -7.46 -21.38 16.03
C VAL A 411 -7.96 -20.12 16.74
N TRP A 412 -8.30 -19.06 16.01
CA TRP A 412 -8.80 -17.82 16.61
C TRP A 412 -10.21 -18.00 17.20
N LEU A 413 -11.07 -18.75 16.52
CA LEU A 413 -12.43 -19.04 16.99
C LEU A 413 -12.42 -19.89 18.27
N HIS A 414 -11.49 -20.84 18.38
CA HIS A 414 -11.21 -21.56 19.63
C HIS A 414 -10.84 -20.63 20.77
N LYS A 415 -9.92 -19.68 20.54
CA LYS A 415 -9.55 -18.70 21.57
C LYS A 415 -10.74 -17.86 22.05
N ILE A 416 -11.62 -17.44 21.14
CA ILE A 416 -12.83 -16.70 21.52
C ILE A 416 -13.75 -17.58 22.39
N ARG A 417 -14.01 -18.81 21.96
CA ARG A 417 -14.83 -19.75 22.73
C ARG A 417 -14.29 -19.93 24.15
N ASP A 418 -12.99 -20.21 24.27
CA ASP A 418 -12.34 -20.47 25.56
C ASP A 418 -12.36 -19.23 26.46
N TYR A 419 -12.28 -18.04 25.87
CA TYR A 419 -12.45 -16.77 26.59
C TYR A 419 -13.86 -16.60 27.15
N VAL A 420 -14.88 -16.90 26.36
CA VAL A 420 -16.29 -16.81 26.77
C VAL A 420 -16.57 -17.79 27.92
N GLN A 421 -16.15 -19.05 27.79
CA GLN A 421 -16.33 -20.07 28.83
C GLN A 421 -15.64 -19.68 30.15
N LYS A 422 -14.47 -19.06 30.09
CA LYS A 422 -13.78 -18.55 31.28
C LYS A 422 -14.50 -17.36 31.91
N LYS A 423 -15.08 -16.46 31.11
CA LYS A 423 -15.86 -15.33 31.60
C LYS A 423 -17.11 -15.83 32.35
N GLU A 424 -17.80 -16.81 31.80
CA GLU A 424 -19.00 -17.44 32.39
C GLU A 424 -18.70 -18.24 33.67
N ALA A 425 -17.50 -18.80 33.81
CA ALA A 425 -17.11 -19.55 35.02
C ALA A 425 -16.71 -18.65 36.22
N VAL A 426 -16.50 -17.36 35.99
CA VAL A 426 -16.07 -16.37 37.01
C VAL A 426 -17.20 -15.41 37.39
N SER A 427 -18.24 -15.31 36.56
CA SER A 427 -19.50 -14.62 36.84
C SER A 427 -20.51 -15.52 37.53
#